data_AF-A0A2M8L832-F1
#
_entry.id   AF-A0A2M8L832-F1
#
_cell.length_a   1.000
_cell.length_b   1.000
_cell.length_c   1.000
_cell.angle_alpha   90.00
_cell.angle_beta   90.00
_cell.angle_gamma   90.00
#
_symmetry.space_group_name_H-M   'P 1'
#
loop_
_entity.id
_entity.type
_entity.pdbx_description
1 polymer ?
#
loop_
_entity_poly.entity_id
_entity_poly.type
_entity_poly.pdbx_seq_one_letter_code
_entity_poly.pdbx_strand_id
1 'polypeptide(L)' 'MKRKNKINHLFTVEEVAEKLRLGPRSVYRLIEAGKLKTIKISRKAYRISEKEL' A
#
# COMPACT_ATOMS: atom_id res chain seq x y z
N MET A 1 11.50 9.87 -26.83
CA MET A 1 12.01 9.36 -25.54
C MET A 1 11.02 9.73 -24.43
N LYS A 2 10.03 8.87 -24.12
CA LYS A 2 8.98 9.20 -23.14
C LYS A 2 9.54 9.04 -21.72
N ARG A 3 9.80 10.14 -21.00
CA ARG A 3 10.01 10.12 -19.54
C ARG A 3 8.75 9.53 -18.90
N LYS A 4 8.78 8.26 -18.48
CA LYS A 4 7.78 7.73 -17.55
C LYS A 4 7.98 8.48 -16.24
N ASN A 5 7.23 9.55 -16.02
CA ASN A 5 7.01 10.07 -14.67
C ASN A 5 6.43 8.92 -13.86
N LYS A 6 7.26 8.22 -13.08
CA LYS A 6 6.82 7.31 -12.03
C LYS A 6 6.16 8.19 -10.98
N ILE A 7 4.88 8.50 -11.17
CA ILE A 7 4.04 8.92 -10.07
C ILE A 7 4.07 7.72 -9.12
N ASN A 8 4.82 7.82 -8.03
CA ASN A 8 4.81 6.79 -7.00
C ASN A 8 3.42 6.88 -6.35
N HIS A 9 2.43 6.19 -6.94
CA HIS A 9 1.09 6.11 -6.37
C HIS A 9 1.20 5.41 -5.01
N LEU A 10 0.77 6.15 -3.98
CA LEU A 10 0.74 5.71 -2.60
C LEU A 10 -0.70 5.45 -2.20
N PHE A 11 -1.04 4.17 -2.10
CA PHE A 11 -2.37 3.72 -1.74
C PHE A 11 -2.59 3.72 -0.23
N THR A 12 -3.81 3.96 0.21
CA THR A 12 -4.24 3.67 1.58
C THR A 12 -4.48 2.17 1.76
N VAL A 13 -4.68 1.76 3.01
CA VAL A 13 -5.01 0.37 3.33
C VAL A 13 -6.31 -0.07 2.66
N GLU A 14 -7.29 0.84 2.57
CA GLU A 14 -8.59 0.60 1.93
C GLU A 14 -8.45 0.40 0.42
N GLU A 15 -7.70 1.27 -0.26
CA GLU A 15 -7.45 1.13 -1.70
C GLU A 15 -6.67 -0.16 -2.02
N VAL A 16 -5.73 -0.54 -1.16
CA VAL A 16 -5.02 -1.82 -1.28
C VAL A 16 -5.94 -3.01 -1.02
N ALA A 17 -6.84 -2.90 -0.06
CA ALA A 17 -7.81 -3.94 0.24
C ALA A 17 -8.69 -4.22 -0.99
N GLU A 18 -9.17 -3.16 -1.66
CA GLU A 18 -9.93 -3.29 -2.90
C GLU A 18 -9.11 -3.91 -4.04
N LYS A 19 -7.88 -3.43 -4.26
CA LYS A 19 -6.99 -3.95 -5.31
C LYS A 19 -6.67 -5.43 -5.13
N LEU A 20 -6.35 -5.83 -3.90
CA LEU A 20 -6.02 -7.22 -3.56
C LEU A 20 -7.27 -8.09 -3.35
N ARG A 21 -8.47 -7.50 -3.40
CA ARG A 21 -9.75 -8.15 -3.05
C ARG A 21 -9.69 -8.82 -1.68
N LEU A 22 -9.05 -8.16 -0.73
CA LEU A 22 -8.91 -8.57 0.66
C LEU A 22 -9.69 -7.63 1.57
N GLY A 23 -9.99 -8.08 2.79
CA GLY A 23 -10.47 -7.18 3.84
C GLY A 23 -9.34 -6.26 4.35
N PRO A 24 -9.64 -5.03 4.79
CA PRO A 24 -8.64 -4.10 5.36
C PRO A 24 -7.80 -4.74 6.49
N ARG A 25 -8.43 -5.58 7.33
CA ARG A 25 -7.75 -6.31 8.41
C ARG A 25 -6.69 -7.29 7.89
N SER A 26 -6.92 -7.92 6.75
CA SER A 26 -5.94 -8.80 6.10
C SER A 26 -4.75 -7.98 5.58
N VAL A 27 -5.00 -6.79 5.04
CA VAL A 27 -3.94 -5.88 4.61
C VAL A 27 -3.10 -5.44 5.81
N TYR A 28 -3.72 -5.02 6.93
CA TYR A 28 -2.99 -4.73 8.17
C TYR A 28 -2.11 -5.90 8.63
N ARG A 29 -2.63 -7.14 8.59
CA ARG A 29 -1.86 -8.34 8.93
C ARG A 29 -0.67 -8.56 8.00
N LEU A 30 -0.82 -8.28 6.70
CA LEU A 30 0.29 -8.38 5.74
C LEU A 30 1.37 -7.32 6.01
N ILE A 31 0.97 -6.12 6.45
CA ILE A 31 1.89 -5.06 6.87
C ILE A 31 2.64 -5.49 8.12
N GLU A 32 1.94 -5.98 9.15
CA GLU A 32 2.54 -6.47 10.40
C GLU A 32 3.46 -7.67 10.17
N ALA A 33 3.12 -8.55 9.23
CA ALA A 33 3.96 -9.67 8.82
C ALA A 33 5.18 -9.25 7.96
N GLY A 34 5.32 -7.95 7.64
CA GLY A 34 6.41 -7.43 6.80
C GLY A 34 6.32 -7.83 5.33
N LYS A 35 5.17 -8.35 4.88
CA LYS A 35 4.94 -8.77 3.48
C LYS A 35 4.59 -7.62 2.55
N LEU A 36 4.12 -6.50 3.10
CA LEU A 36 3.86 -5.26 2.37
C LEU A 36 4.77 -4.17 2.90
N LYS A 37 5.57 -3.58 2.02
CA LYS A 37 6.42 -2.45 2.40
C LYS A 37 5.58 -1.18 2.43
N THR A 38 5.53 -0.58 3.61
CA THR A 38 4.66 0.58 3.86
C THR A 38 5.43 1.75 4.42
N ILE A 39 4.88 2.94 4.19
CA ILE A 39 5.31 4.18 4.81
C ILE A 39 4.28 4.51 5.87
N LYS A 40 4.69 4.50 7.14
CA LYS A 40 3.82 4.89 8.25
C LYS A 40 3.75 6.41 8.31
N ILE A 41 2.56 6.96 8.11
CA ILE A 41 2.32 8.41 8.17
C ILE A 41 1.91 8.83 9.58
N SER A 42 1.11 8.01 10.26
CA SER A 42 0.66 8.26 11.63
C SER A 42 0.44 6.95 12.39
N ARG A 43 0.02 7.05 13.66
CA ARG A 43 -0.26 5.87 14.50
C ARG A 43 -1.30 4.92 13.89
N LYS A 44 -2.20 5.42 13.02
CA LYS A 44 -3.27 4.65 12.36
C LYS A 44 -3.29 4.78 10.83
N ALA A 45 -2.34 5.48 10.22
CA ALA A 45 -2.33 5.70 8.78
C ALA A 45 -1.05 5.15 8.15
N TYR A 46 -1.23 4.26 7.16
CA TYR A 46 -0.18 3.68 6.34
C TYR A 46 -0.39 4.03 4.88
N ARG A 47 0.71 4.22 4.16
CA ARG A 47 0.73 4.38 2.71
C ARG A 47 1.54 3.26 2.09
N ILE A 48 1.01 2.67 1.03
CA ILE A 48 1.55 1.47 0.39
C ILE A 48 1.91 1.85 -1.02
N SER A 49 3.16 1.62 -1.44
CA SER A 49 3.56 1.92 -2.81
C SER A 49 2.96 0.90 -3.77
N GLU A 50 2.47 1.36 -4.92
CA GLU A 50 2.01 0.47 -6.00
C GLU A 50 3.03 -0.60 -6.40
N LYS A 51 4.33 -0.32 -6.27
CA LYS A 51 5.39 -1.27 -6.63
C LYS A 51 5.45 -2.51 -5.75
N GLU A 52 4.78 -2.47 -4.60
CA GLU A 52 4.78 -3.53 -3.59
C GLU A 52 3.47 -4.33 -3.59
N LEU A 53 2.55 -4.01 -4.50
CA LEU A 53 1.28 -4.72 -4.75
C LEU A 53 1.41 -5.60 -5.99
#